data_AF-A0A349EJF6-F1
#
_entry.id   AF-A0A349EJF6-F1
#
_cell.length_a   1.000
_cell.length_b   1.000
_cell.length_c   1.000
_cell.angle_alpha   90.00
_cell.angle_beta   90.00
_cell.angle_gamma   90.00
#
_symmetry.space_group_name_H-M   'P 1'
#
loop_
_entity.id
_entity.type
_entity.pdbx_description
1 polymer ?
#
loop_
_entity_poly.entity_id
_entity_poly.type
_entity_poly.pdbx_seq_one_letter_code
_entity_poly.pdbx_strand_id
1 'polypeptide(L)'
;RSELRGTAMKSHEANKAVIKDRAKTFAQRLGLNSSTVYKWTEESSCTEDPSCRYPSGSRNYLDVMEQMMEIAIAFGDPREDYISPIVYLEERFKRIGIDIPENIRSIKPTDITRELLKTAKEFGDLVTVSSKALEKDGIDKKENEKIQREAWHLLRQTVALMVLSNLQATGKML
;
A
#
# COMPACT_ATOMS: atom_id res chain seq x y z
N ARG A 1 14.45 13.81 21.09
CA ARG A 1 13.21 13.21 21.66
C ARG A 1 12.06 13.48 20.69
N SER A 2 11.49 12.45 20.07
CA SER A 2 10.04 12.31 19.89
C SER A 2 9.77 11.08 19.03
N GLU A 3 9.29 10.04 19.72
CA GLU A 3 8.80 8.79 19.18
C GLU A 3 7.51 9.04 18.37
N LEU A 4 7.68 9.24 17.06
CA LEU A 4 6.62 9.21 16.05
C LEU A 4 6.70 7.91 15.23
N ARG A 5 7.01 6.78 15.87
CA ARG A 5 6.82 5.45 15.27
C ARG A 5 5.50 4.87 15.79
N GLY A 6 4.38 5.39 15.29
CA GLY A 6 3.27 4.47 15.01
C GLY A 6 3.83 3.41 14.07
N THR A 7 3.58 2.14 14.34
CA THR A 7 4.29 0.97 13.78
C THR A 7 4.21 0.93 12.25
N ALA A 8 5.06 1.68 11.56
CA ALA A 8 5.26 1.58 10.12
C ALA A 8 5.81 0.19 9.81
N MET A 9 5.24 -0.45 8.80
CA MET A 9 5.61 -1.82 8.42
C MET A 9 7.11 -1.87 8.12
N LYS A 10 7.83 -2.87 8.66
CA LYS A 10 9.24 -3.09 8.33
C LYS A 10 9.35 -3.88 7.03
N SER A 11 10.47 -3.72 6.30
CA SER A 11 10.67 -4.39 4.99
C SER A 11 10.54 -5.92 5.04
N HIS A 12 11.01 -6.54 6.14
CA HIS A 12 10.92 -7.98 6.32
C HIS A 12 9.50 -8.44 6.67
N GLU A 13 8.72 -7.60 7.36
CA GLU A 13 7.29 -7.86 7.64
C GLU A 13 6.47 -7.83 6.36
N ALA A 14 6.77 -6.90 5.44
CA ALA A 14 6.16 -6.86 4.11
C ALA A 14 6.48 -8.15 3.32
N ASN A 15 7.74 -8.55 3.25
CA ASN A 15 8.11 -9.82 2.60
C ASN A 15 7.46 -11.04 3.28
N LYS A 16 7.36 -11.02 4.62
CA LYS A 16 6.75 -12.10 5.39
C LYS A 16 5.24 -12.23 5.12
N ALA A 17 4.52 -11.12 4.93
CA ALA A 17 3.11 -11.14 4.58
C ALA A 17 2.86 -11.85 3.23
N VAL A 18 3.74 -11.64 2.24
CA VAL A 18 3.68 -12.33 0.94
C VAL A 18 4.10 -13.80 1.06
N ILE A 19 5.28 -14.05 1.63
CA ILE A 19 5.93 -15.37 1.61
C ILE A 19 5.25 -16.34 2.58
N LYS A 20 4.80 -15.85 3.75
CA LYS A 20 4.24 -16.64 4.86
C LYS A 20 5.19 -17.80 5.20
N ASP A 21 4.66 -19.00 5.44
CA ASP A 21 5.46 -20.20 5.72
C ASP A 21 5.89 -20.96 4.45
N ARG A 22 5.80 -20.33 3.26
CA ARG A 22 5.98 -20.99 1.94
C ARG A 22 7.33 -20.69 1.28
N ALA A 23 8.38 -20.41 2.06
CA ALA A 23 9.69 -20.04 1.54
C ALA A 23 10.28 -21.05 0.54
N LYS A 24 10.06 -22.36 0.75
CA LYS A 24 10.51 -23.42 -0.18
C LYS A 24 9.82 -23.30 -1.56
N THR A 25 8.52 -23.05 -1.56
CA THR A 25 7.72 -22.97 -2.79
C THR A 25 8.05 -21.70 -3.58
N PHE A 26 8.20 -20.57 -2.89
CA PHE A 26 8.68 -19.32 -3.49
C PHE A 26 10.07 -19.51 -4.07
N ALA A 27 10.99 -20.14 -3.34
CA ALA A 27 12.35 -20.39 -3.83
C ALA A 27 12.39 -21.25 -5.09
N GLN A 28 11.57 -22.31 -5.16
CA GLN A 28 11.48 -23.14 -6.37
C GLN A 28 10.98 -22.33 -7.57
N ARG A 29 9.92 -21.53 -7.40
CA ARG A 29 9.33 -20.74 -8.50
C ARG A 29 10.22 -19.57 -8.94
N LEU A 30 10.91 -18.94 -7.98
CA LEU A 30 11.88 -17.89 -8.25
C LEU A 30 13.21 -18.46 -8.75
N GLY A 31 13.45 -19.77 -8.72
CA GLY A 31 14.76 -20.34 -9.06
C GLY A 31 15.88 -19.83 -8.14
N LEU A 32 15.61 -19.78 -6.83
CA LEU A 32 16.51 -19.34 -5.76
C LEU A 32 16.66 -20.43 -4.70
N ASN A 33 17.62 -20.27 -3.79
CA ASN A 33 17.69 -21.12 -2.60
C ASN A 33 16.64 -20.71 -1.57
N SER A 34 15.99 -21.69 -0.93
CA SER A 34 15.04 -21.48 0.16
C SER A 34 15.60 -20.68 1.33
N SER A 35 16.91 -20.81 1.63
CA SER A 35 17.57 -20.01 2.65
C SER A 35 17.64 -18.53 2.28
N THR A 36 17.80 -18.20 1.00
CA THR A 36 17.77 -16.82 0.50
C THR A 36 16.40 -16.20 0.70
N VAL A 37 15.34 -16.94 0.32
CA VAL A 37 13.96 -16.47 0.48
C VAL A 37 13.58 -16.35 1.95
N TYR A 38 14.00 -17.29 2.80
CA TYR A 38 13.77 -17.23 4.25
C TYR A 38 14.42 -15.98 4.87
N LYS A 39 15.68 -15.68 4.51
CA LYS A 39 16.38 -14.47 4.98
C LYS A 39 15.66 -13.16 4.64
N TRP A 40 14.89 -13.11 3.57
CA TRP A 40 14.12 -11.90 3.22
C TRP A 40 13.00 -11.58 4.22
N THR A 41 12.58 -12.57 5.02
CA THR A 41 11.55 -12.44 6.05
C THR A 41 12.11 -12.14 7.45
N GLU A 42 13.44 -12.11 7.59
CA GLU A 42 14.14 -11.84 8.84
C GLU A 42 14.50 -10.35 8.96
N GLU A 43 14.57 -9.87 10.21
CA GLU A 43 15.06 -8.52 10.45
C GLU A 43 16.54 -8.42 10.07
N SER A 44 16.86 -7.49 9.17
CA SER A 44 18.25 -7.23 8.80
C SER A 44 19.00 -6.68 10.01
N SER A 45 20.15 -7.28 10.33
CA SER A 45 21.09 -6.76 11.33
C SER A 45 21.72 -5.43 10.91
N CYS A 46 21.59 -5.05 9.64
CA CYS A 46 22.17 -3.84 9.07
C CYS A 46 21.09 -2.80 8.81
N THR A 47 20.59 -2.18 9.88
CA THR A 47 19.54 -1.15 9.80
C THR A 47 20.06 0.20 9.29
N GLU A 48 21.34 0.49 9.50
CA GLU A 48 21.92 1.84 9.33
C GLU A 48 22.71 2.05 8.04
N ASP A 49 23.20 0.98 7.41
CA ASP A 49 23.98 1.05 6.17
C ASP A 49 23.13 0.64 4.95
N PRO A 50 22.81 1.57 4.03
CA PRO A 50 22.09 1.26 2.79
C PRO A 50 22.83 0.28 1.88
N SER A 51 24.17 0.23 1.93
CA SER A 51 24.97 -0.66 1.10
C SER A 51 24.87 -2.12 1.53
N CYS A 52 24.53 -2.38 2.80
CA CYS A 52 24.28 -3.71 3.35
C CYS A 52 22.91 -4.29 2.97
N ARG A 53 22.03 -3.53 2.30
CA ARG A 53 20.68 -3.97 1.93
C ARG A 53 20.60 -4.71 0.58
N TYR A 54 21.72 -4.79 -0.14
CA TYR A 54 21.76 -5.36 -1.48
C TYR A 54 22.46 -6.72 -1.47
N PRO A 55 21.72 -7.84 -1.58
CA PRO A 55 22.36 -9.11 -1.89
C PRO A 55 23.00 -9.00 -3.29
N SER A 56 24.30 -9.28 -3.40
CA SER A 56 24.98 -9.32 -4.68
C SER A 56 24.40 -10.46 -5.54
N GLY A 57 23.90 -10.13 -6.74
CA GLY A 57 23.51 -11.14 -7.72
C GLY A 57 22.45 -10.71 -8.73
N SER A 58 22.92 -10.28 -9.90
CA SER A 58 22.42 -10.51 -11.28
C SER A 58 20.93 -10.45 -11.67
N ARG A 59 19.96 -10.28 -10.77
CA ARG A 59 18.53 -10.18 -11.12
C ARG A 59 17.97 -8.81 -10.76
N ASN A 60 17.11 -8.30 -11.63
CA ASN A 60 16.36 -7.08 -11.39
C ASN A 60 15.40 -7.30 -10.21
N TYR A 61 15.52 -6.46 -9.18
CA TYR A 61 14.72 -6.56 -7.96
C TYR A 61 13.23 -6.30 -8.19
N LEU A 62 12.89 -5.50 -9.20
CA LEU A 62 11.50 -5.26 -9.57
C LEU A 62 10.87 -6.53 -10.13
N ASP A 63 11.56 -7.24 -11.02
CA ASP A 63 11.09 -8.52 -11.57
C ASP A 63 10.91 -9.58 -10.47
N VAL A 64 11.79 -9.60 -9.47
CA VAL A 64 11.67 -10.50 -8.32
C VAL A 64 10.43 -10.16 -7.48
N MET A 65 10.20 -8.87 -7.23
CA MET A 65 9.03 -8.40 -6.49
C MET A 65 7.73 -8.71 -7.24
N GLU A 66 7.70 -8.46 -8.56
CA GLU A 66 6.58 -8.80 -9.43
C GLU A 66 6.27 -10.29 -9.38
N GLN A 67 7.27 -11.16 -9.59
CA GLN A 67 7.08 -12.61 -9.51
C GLN A 67 6.60 -13.06 -8.12
N MET A 68 7.08 -12.45 -7.04
CA MET A 68 6.59 -12.74 -5.69
C MET A 68 5.09 -12.43 -5.56
N MET A 69 4.65 -11.28 -6.09
CA MET A 69 3.25 -10.89 -6.09
C MET A 69 2.40 -11.86 -6.93
N GLU A 70 2.85 -12.22 -8.13
CA GLU A 70 2.18 -13.18 -9.01
C GLU A 70 2.04 -14.57 -8.36
N ILE A 71 3.08 -15.03 -7.67
CA ILE A 71 3.05 -16.30 -6.94
C ILE A 71 2.00 -16.28 -5.83
N ALA A 72 1.92 -15.19 -5.05
CA ALA A 72 0.93 -15.05 -3.99
C ALA A 72 -0.51 -14.96 -4.54
N ILE A 73 -0.71 -14.23 -5.64
CA ILE A 73 -1.99 -14.17 -6.36
C ILE A 73 -2.40 -15.58 -6.82
N ALA A 74 -1.47 -16.36 -7.39
CA ALA A 74 -1.73 -17.73 -7.83
C ALA A 74 -2.11 -18.68 -6.68
N PHE A 75 -1.76 -18.35 -5.43
CA PHE A 75 -2.19 -19.07 -4.24
C PHE A 75 -3.54 -18.61 -3.68
N GLY A 76 -4.15 -17.58 -4.25
CA GLY A 76 -5.39 -16.99 -3.74
C GLY A 76 -5.19 -16.22 -2.44
N ASP A 77 -3.99 -15.68 -2.21
CA ASP A 77 -3.76 -14.81 -1.06
C ASP A 77 -4.60 -13.53 -1.17
N PRO A 78 -5.07 -12.99 -0.04
CA PRO A 78 -5.83 -11.76 -0.03
C PRO A 78 -4.96 -10.59 -0.51
N ARG A 79 -5.59 -9.55 -1.07
CA ARG A 79 -4.90 -8.43 -1.71
C ARG A 79 -3.89 -7.77 -0.80
N GLU A 80 -4.28 -7.57 0.45
CA GLU A 80 -3.49 -6.90 1.47
C GLU A 80 -2.14 -7.59 1.71
N ASP A 81 -2.09 -8.91 1.54
CA ASP A 81 -0.87 -9.69 1.73
C ASP A 81 0.07 -9.53 0.52
N TYR A 82 -0.44 -9.72 -0.70
CA TYR A 82 0.43 -9.71 -1.89
C TYR A 82 0.89 -8.31 -2.30
N ILE A 83 0.13 -7.24 -2.01
CA ILE A 83 0.58 -5.86 -2.28
C ILE A 83 1.46 -5.27 -1.17
N SER A 84 1.66 -5.98 -0.06
CA SER A 84 2.39 -5.45 1.10
C SER A 84 3.80 -4.89 0.80
N PRO A 85 4.60 -5.39 -0.17
CA PRO A 85 5.87 -4.75 -0.53
C PRO A 85 5.68 -3.35 -1.13
N ILE A 86 4.63 -3.14 -1.92
CA ILE A 86 4.28 -1.84 -2.50
C ILE A 86 3.84 -0.88 -1.39
N VAL A 87 2.97 -1.34 -0.48
CA VAL A 87 2.52 -0.56 0.69
C VAL A 87 3.71 -0.11 1.54
N TYR A 88 4.68 -1.01 1.79
CA TYR A 88 5.92 -0.66 2.48
C TYR A 88 6.69 0.46 1.76
N LEU A 89 6.85 0.38 0.44
CA LEU A 89 7.54 1.40 -0.35
C LEU A 89 6.81 2.74 -0.32
N GLU A 90 5.48 2.72 -0.40
CA GLU A 90 4.64 3.91 -0.29
C GLU A 90 4.85 4.62 1.05
N GLU A 91 4.79 3.88 2.16
CA GLU A 91 5.05 4.41 3.50
C GLU A 91 6.49 4.95 3.62
N ARG A 92 7.47 4.18 3.14
CA ARG A 92 8.90 4.52 3.23
C ARG A 92 9.23 5.81 2.49
N PHE A 93 8.66 6.01 1.31
CA PHE A 93 8.94 7.15 0.44
C PHE A 93 7.88 8.25 0.49
N LYS A 94 6.94 8.16 1.44
CA LYS A 94 5.82 9.11 1.59
C LYS A 94 5.06 9.30 0.27
N ARG A 95 4.86 8.20 -0.44
CA ARG A 95 4.10 8.11 -1.68
C ARG A 95 2.70 7.58 -1.35
N ILE A 96 1.76 7.89 -2.23
CA ILE A 96 0.38 7.41 -2.13
C ILE A 96 0.14 6.57 -3.38
N GLY A 97 -0.09 5.28 -3.19
CA GLY A 97 -0.66 4.42 -4.23
C GLY A 97 -2.16 4.63 -4.33
N ILE A 98 -2.65 4.53 -5.55
CA ILE A 98 -4.07 4.59 -5.86
C ILE A 98 -4.39 3.31 -6.60
N ASP A 99 -5.18 2.43 -5.96
CA ASP A 99 -5.64 1.21 -6.60
C ASP A 99 -6.53 1.55 -7.78
N ILE A 100 -6.23 0.93 -8.92
CA ILE A 100 -7.05 1.00 -10.11
C ILE A 100 -8.05 -0.18 -10.04
N PRO A 101 -9.37 0.07 -10.03
CA PRO A 101 -10.36 -1.00 -9.96
C PRO A 101 -10.28 -1.92 -11.17
N GLU A 102 -10.35 -3.24 -10.94
CA GLU A 102 -10.18 -4.25 -12.00
C GLU A 102 -11.35 -4.28 -13.01
N ASN A 103 -12.51 -3.71 -12.65
CA ASN A 103 -13.76 -3.80 -13.41
C ASN A 103 -14.31 -2.44 -13.88
N ILE A 104 -13.45 -1.53 -14.31
CA ILE A 104 -13.80 -0.15 -14.74
C ILE A 104 -14.91 -0.13 -15.80
N ARG A 105 -14.93 -1.13 -16.68
CA ARG A 105 -15.86 -1.21 -17.81
C ARG A 105 -17.28 -1.63 -17.42
N SER A 106 -17.47 -2.27 -16.27
CA SER A 106 -18.80 -2.71 -15.82
C SER A 106 -19.49 -1.70 -14.90
N ILE A 107 -18.77 -0.69 -14.40
CA ILE A 107 -19.33 0.34 -13.54
C ILE A 107 -19.99 1.41 -14.42
N LYS A 108 -21.25 1.77 -14.17
CA LYS A 108 -21.91 2.82 -14.95
C LYS A 108 -21.30 4.18 -14.60
N PRO A 109 -21.11 5.10 -15.57
CA PRO A 109 -20.56 6.44 -15.31
C PRO A 109 -21.31 7.19 -14.21
N THR A 110 -22.64 7.05 -14.17
CA THR A 110 -23.50 7.65 -13.16
C THR A 110 -23.21 7.15 -11.73
N ASP A 111 -22.74 5.92 -11.57
CA ASP A 111 -22.42 5.36 -10.27
C ASP A 111 -21.05 5.88 -9.78
N ILE A 112 -20.09 6.07 -10.70
CA ILE A 112 -18.80 6.72 -10.41
C ILE A 112 -19.02 8.17 -9.99
N THR A 113 -19.83 8.93 -10.73
CA THR A 113 -20.14 10.33 -10.35
C THR A 113 -20.85 10.40 -9.01
N ARG A 114 -21.80 9.49 -8.74
CA ARG A 114 -22.51 9.45 -7.46
C ARG A 114 -21.55 9.19 -6.31
N GLU A 115 -20.67 8.20 -6.43
CA GLU A 115 -19.70 7.93 -5.37
C GLU A 115 -18.65 9.04 -5.24
N LEU A 116 -18.22 9.67 -6.33
CA LEU A 116 -17.31 10.82 -6.25
C LEU A 116 -17.93 11.96 -5.46
N LEU A 117 -19.21 12.29 -5.72
CA LEU A 117 -19.93 13.32 -4.97
C LEU A 117 -20.10 12.95 -3.50
N LYS A 118 -20.36 11.67 -3.21
CA LYS A 118 -20.48 11.16 -1.84
C LYS A 118 -19.15 11.24 -1.10
N THR A 119 -18.07 10.72 -1.66
CA THR A 119 -16.72 10.78 -1.08
C THR A 119 -16.27 12.23 -0.87
N ALA A 120 -16.54 13.13 -1.82
CA ALA A 120 -16.22 14.55 -1.67
C ALA A 120 -16.99 15.19 -0.51
N LYS A 121 -18.26 14.82 -0.31
CA LYS A 121 -19.05 15.26 0.84
C LYS A 121 -18.49 14.71 2.14
N GLU A 122 -18.22 13.41 2.22
CA GLU A 122 -17.64 12.77 3.41
C GLU A 122 -16.29 13.39 3.79
N PHE A 123 -15.47 13.73 2.79
CA PHE A 123 -14.22 14.44 3.02
C PHE A 123 -14.44 15.86 3.56
N GLY A 124 -15.39 16.61 3.01
CA GLY A 124 -15.75 17.94 3.52
C GLY A 124 -16.28 17.90 4.96
N ASP A 125 -17.09 16.89 5.29
CA ASP A 125 -17.60 16.67 6.64
C ASP A 125 -16.45 16.34 7.62
N LEU A 126 -15.53 15.46 7.22
CA LEU A 126 -14.34 15.12 8.02
C LEU A 126 -13.45 16.34 8.28
N VAL A 127 -13.19 17.17 7.26
CA VAL A 127 -12.41 18.41 7.39
C VAL A 127 -13.09 19.37 8.36
N THR A 128 -14.42 19.50 8.28
CA THR A 128 -15.20 20.38 9.16
C THR A 128 -15.13 19.91 10.62
N VAL A 129 -15.29 18.60 10.87
CA VAL A 129 -15.16 18.02 12.21
C VAL A 129 -13.74 18.20 12.75
N SER A 130 -12.73 17.94 11.93
CA SER A 130 -11.32 18.09 12.29
C SER A 130 -10.98 19.54 12.64
N SER A 131 -11.47 20.52 11.86
CA SER A 131 -11.28 21.95 12.13
C SER A 131 -11.90 22.35 13.48
N LYS A 132 -13.13 21.90 13.75
CA LYS A 132 -13.82 22.18 15.02
C LYS A 132 -13.11 21.54 16.22
N ALA A 133 -12.54 20.36 16.05
CA ALA A 133 -11.78 19.67 17.10
C ALA A 133 -10.45 20.39 17.39
N LEU A 134 -9.79 20.95 16.36
CA LEU A 134 -8.58 21.77 16.54
C LEU A 134 -8.86 23.09 17.29
N GLU A 135 -10.05 23.67 17.12
CA GLU A 135 -10.44 24.92 17.79
C GLU A 135 -10.78 24.76 19.28
N LYS A 136 -11.07 23.54 19.76
CA LYS A 136 -11.79 23.32 21.03
C LYS A 136 -11.03 22.53 22.10
N ASP A 137 -9.75 22.87 22.32
CA ASP A 137 -8.83 22.25 23.32
C ASP A 137 -8.06 20.99 22.89
N GLY A 138 -7.69 20.92 21.60
CA GLY A 138 -6.63 20.04 21.12
C GLY A 138 -7.06 18.58 20.93
N ILE A 139 -6.59 18.00 19.83
CA ILE A 139 -6.90 16.62 19.44
C ILE A 139 -5.91 15.69 20.14
N ASP A 140 -6.39 14.60 20.75
CA ASP A 140 -5.50 13.59 21.31
C ASP A 140 -4.70 12.87 20.19
N LYS A 141 -3.54 12.30 20.52
CA LYS A 141 -2.65 11.66 19.52
C LYS A 141 -3.34 10.53 18.74
N LYS A 142 -4.16 9.69 19.40
CA LYS A 142 -4.88 8.58 18.77
C LYS A 142 -6.00 9.08 17.86
N GLU A 143 -6.71 10.12 18.29
CA GLU A 143 -7.76 10.75 17.50
C GLU A 143 -7.18 11.43 16.26
N ASN A 144 -6.04 12.10 16.38
CA ASN A 144 -5.31 12.66 15.25
C ASN A 144 -4.83 11.57 14.27
N GLU A 145 -4.26 10.48 14.77
CA GLU A 145 -3.86 9.32 13.93
C GLU A 145 -5.07 8.68 13.22
N LYS A 146 -6.25 8.67 13.85
CA LYS A 146 -7.49 8.21 13.21
C LYS A 146 -7.95 9.16 12.11
N ILE A 147 -8.03 10.46 12.41
CA ILE A 147 -8.43 11.51 11.45
C ILE A 147 -7.49 11.50 10.23
N GLN A 148 -6.19 11.43 10.46
CA GLN A 148 -5.19 11.33 9.39
C GLN A 148 -5.45 10.11 8.50
N ARG A 149 -5.62 8.92 9.09
CA ARG A 149 -5.91 7.69 8.32
C ARG A 149 -7.19 7.82 7.49
N GLU A 150 -8.24 8.37 8.06
CA GLU A 150 -9.54 8.56 7.40
C GLU A 150 -9.45 9.58 6.26
N ALA A 151 -8.76 10.71 6.49
CA ALA A 151 -8.50 11.71 5.46
C ALA A 151 -7.69 11.15 4.30
N TRP A 152 -6.65 10.36 4.59
CA TRP A 152 -5.85 9.68 3.57
C TRP A 152 -6.66 8.66 2.78
N HIS A 153 -7.54 7.91 3.44
CA HIS A 153 -8.44 6.97 2.78
C HIS A 153 -9.41 7.68 1.81
N LEU A 154 -10.04 8.76 2.25
CA LEU A 154 -10.96 9.56 1.42
C LEU A 154 -10.24 10.23 0.23
N LEU A 155 -9.01 10.72 0.44
CA LEU A 155 -8.18 11.24 -0.66
C LEU A 155 -7.89 10.16 -1.71
N ARG A 156 -7.48 8.96 -1.27
CA ARG A 156 -7.25 7.82 -2.19
C ARG A 156 -8.50 7.47 -2.98
N GLN A 157 -9.65 7.37 -2.32
CA GLN A 157 -10.94 7.09 -2.99
C GLN A 157 -11.30 8.17 -4.01
N THR A 158 -11.13 9.45 -3.65
CA THR A 158 -11.43 10.56 -4.56
C THR A 158 -10.57 10.50 -5.81
N VAL A 159 -9.25 10.26 -5.67
CA VAL A 159 -8.37 10.16 -6.84
C VAL A 159 -8.68 8.90 -7.67
N ALA A 160 -8.96 7.76 -7.04
CA ALA A 160 -9.37 6.55 -7.76
C ALA A 160 -10.61 6.80 -8.62
N LEU A 161 -11.62 7.47 -8.07
CA LEU A 161 -12.85 7.83 -8.79
C LEU A 161 -12.61 8.85 -9.91
N MET A 162 -11.68 9.79 -9.73
CA MET A 162 -11.27 10.70 -10.80
C MET A 162 -10.56 9.97 -11.95
N VAL A 163 -9.66 9.02 -11.63
CA VAL A 163 -8.98 8.18 -12.63
C VAL A 163 -9.99 7.32 -13.39
N LEU A 164 -10.94 6.70 -12.68
CA LEU A 164 -12.05 5.94 -13.29
C LEU A 164 -12.88 6.81 -14.23
N SER A 165 -13.27 8.01 -13.79
CA SER A 165 -14.06 8.95 -14.61
C SER A 165 -13.30 9.33 -15.88
N ASN A 166 -11.99 9.59 -15.78
CA ASN A 166 -11.16 9.94 -16.94
C ASN A 166 -10.99 8.77 -17.90
N LEU A 167 -10.76 7.56 -17.37
CA LEU A 167 -10.67 6.32 -18.15
C LEU A 167 -11.95 6.03 -18.93
N GLN A 168 -13.13 6.29 -18.35
CA GLN A 168 -14.40 6.13 -19.06
C GLN A 168 -14.62 7.21 -20.13
N ALA A 169 -14.24 8.46 -19.85
CA ALA A 169 -14.42 9.56 -20.79
C ALA A 169 -13.47 9.47 -21.99
N THR A 170 -12.25 8.99 -21.79
CA THR A 170 -11.16 9.07 -22.79
C THR A 170 -10.63 7.72 -23.28
N GLY A 171 -10.92 6.63 -22.55
CA GLY A 171 -10.29 5.32 -22.78
C GLY A 171 -8.82 5.24 -22.39
N LYS A 172 -8.25 6.26 -21.74
CA LYS A 172 -6.81 6.37 -21.42
C LYS A 172 -6.58 6.64 -19.92
N MET A 173 -5.50 6.09 -19.38
CA MET A 173 -4.98 6.45 -18.05
C MET A 173 -4.38 7.86 -18.11
N LEU A 174 -4.49 8.63 -17.01
CA LEU A 174 -3.82 9.92 -16.83
C LEU A 174 -2.29 9.77 -16.84
#